data_AF-A0A8J6S2C8-F1
#
_entry.id   AF-A0A8J6S2C8-F1
#
_cell.length_a   1.000
_cell.length_b   1.000
_cell.length_c   1.000
_cell.angle_alpha   90.00
_cell.angle_beta   90.00
_cell.angle_gamma   90.00
#
_symmetry.space_group_name_H-M   'P 1'
#
loop_
_entity.id
_entity.type
_entity.pdbx_description
1 polymer ?
#
loop_
_entity_poly.entity_id
_entity_poly.type
_entity_poly.pdbx_seq_one_letter_code
_entity_poly.pdbx_strand_id
1 'polypeptide(L)'
;MHNYYLSILLGLTTTVAVGAPLSAQAATFNFDQLQNISSRPIDSEYSLNLLGEPSENQGFTAFFNLDPSAPDFGHTDISLNSRGDGAPYYNTGRQGSPEVPPSGATRTSSVSEIAGFPTLNSFLTNNGISFSSLGFGFGQRSDRDFTATWNLGDDILGQDWFASPDSTIEERIYAANPDDVEIFLTFSTTKIVSFGYSDIYAVLDYGATTSLSDDIDAAFTDPVTATKVAGLDPFADALANALLQDISTAGGAAQIVVEDTAVEEGTFTIGNGFGILNFQFVGSLRAVPSATVPEPTSALGILMLGALGAVSHLKKQKNKRGA
;
A
#
# COMPACT_ATOMS: atom_id res chain seq x y z
N MET A 1 -49.04 56.03 18.69
CA MET A 1 -47.57 56.09 18.75
C MET A 1 -47.00 54.93 17.97
N HIS A 2 -46.08 55.25 17.05
CA HIS A 2 -45.12 54.39 16.38
C HIS A 2 -45.62 53.29 15.41
N ASN A 3 -45.60 53.68 14.12
CA ASN A 3 -45.21 52.81 13.01
C ASN A 3 -43.82 52.24 13.25
N TYR A 4 -43.57 50.97 12.91
CA TYR A 4 -42.34 50.56 12.23
C TYR A 4 -42.61 49.33 11.35
N TYR A 5 -42.36 49.51 10.06
CA TYR A 5 -42.11 48.44 9.10
C TYR A 5 -40.82 47.72 9.51
N LEU A 6 -40.85 46.38 9.55
CA LEU A 6 -39.62 45.59 9.63
C LEU A 6 -39.58 44.64 8.43
N SER A 7 -38.82 45.05 7.42
CA SER A 7 -38.34 44.19 6.35
C SER A 7 -37.43 43.13 6.94
N ILE A 8 -37.83 41.86 6.90
CA ILE A 8 -36.91 40.76 7.14
C ILE A 8 -36.26 40.45 5.79
N LEU A 9 -35.08 41.03 5.59
CA LEU A 9 -34.16 40.65 4.52
C LEU A 9 -33.75 39.19 4.75
N LEU A 10 -33.99 38.34 3.76
CA LEU A 10 -33.36 37.03 3.61
C LEU A 10 -31.86 37.24 3.36
N GLY A 11 -31.07 37.22 4.42
CA GLY A 11 -29.62 37.04 4.33
C GLY A 11 -29.31 35.54 4.25
N LEU A 12 -29.22 35.01 3.04
CA LEU A 12 -28.54 33.73 2.79
C LEU A 12 -27.05 33.94 3.09
N THR A 13 -26.63 33.63 4.31
CA THR A 13 -25.22 33.34 4.58
C THR A 13 -24.97 31.90 4.15
N THR A 14 -24.52 31.73 2.92
CA THR A 14 -23.85 30.50 2.48
C THR A 14 -22.60 30.32 3.33
N THR A 15 -22.71 29.51 4.38
CA THR A 15 -21.54 28.93 5.01
C THR A 15 -21.00 27.92 4.00
N VAL A 16 -20.03 28.36 3.19
CA VAL A 16 -19.17 27.42 2.48
C VAL A 16 -18.40 26.70 3.58
N ALA A 17 -18.87 25.50 3.93
CA ALA A 17 -18.05 24.53 4.62
C ALA A 17 -16.91 24.22 3.65
N VAL A 18 -15.82 24.97 3.76
CA VAL A 18 -14.53 24.54 3.25
C VAL A 18 -14.22 23.30 4.07
N GLY A 19 -14.46 22.13 3.48
CA GLY A 19 -14.05 20.87 4.05
C GLY A 19 -12.55 20.98 4.29
N ALA A 20 -12.18 21.16 5.55
CA ALA A 20 -10.80 21.03 5.97
C ALA A 20 -10.36 19.61 5.56
N PRO A 21 -9.12 19.45 5.07
CA PRO A 21 -8.61 18.16 4.64
C PRO A 21 -8.83 17.14 5.76
N LEU A 22 -9.27 15.94 5.36
CA LEU A 22 -9.36 14.79 6.24
C LEU A 22 -8.06 14.73 7.05
N SER A 23 -8.20 14.77 8.37
CA SER A 23 -7.11 14.52 9.30
C SER A 23 -6.43 13.23 8.86
N ALA A 24 -5.11 13.29 8.62
CA ALA A 24 -4.26 12.13 8.44
C ALA A 24 -4.67 11.08 9.49
N GLN A 25 -5.23 9.97 9.03
CA GLN A 25 -5.43 8.81 9.87
C GLN A 25 -4.03 8.46 10.38
N ALA A 26 -3.83 8.51 11.70
CA ALA A 26 -2.60 7.97 12.26
C ALA A 26 -2.52 6.51 11.82
N ALA A 27 -1.35 6.06 11.37
CA ALA A 27 -1.14 4.64 11.06
C ALA A 27 -1.65 3.80 12.24
N THR A 28 -2.60 2.90 11.96
CA THR A 28 -3.23 2.10 13.02
C THR A 28 -2.29 1.04 13.55
N PHE A 29 -1.40 0.54 12.69
CA PHE A 29 -0.33 -0.36 13.06
C PHE A 29 0.98 0.38 13.35
N ASN A 30 1.67 -0.02 14.42
CA ASN A 30 3.00 0.49 14.74
C ASN A 30 4.09 -0.36 14.09
N PHE A 31 4.55 0.04 12.90
CA PHE A 31 5.57 -0.68 12.13
C PHE A 31 6.94 -0.80 12.84
N ASP A 32 7.20 -0.06 13.92
CA ASP A 32 8.41 -0.24 14.74
C ASP A 32 8.40 -1.57 15.52
N GLN A 33 7.25 -2.25 15.62
CA GLN A 33 7.12 -3.54 16.28
C GLN A 33 7.58 -4.72 15.43
N LEU A 34 7.72 -4.54 14.11
CA LEU A 34 8.18 -5.59 13.20
C LEU A 34 9.63 -5.96 13.48
N GLN A 35 9.90 -7.27 13.55
CA GLN A 35 11.21 -7.79 13.93
C GLN A 35 11.95 -8.43 12.75
N ASN A 36 11.22 -9.00 11.79
CA ASN A 36 11.79 -9.87 10.76
C ASN A 36 11.82 -9.21 9.39
N ILE A 37 10.75 -8.49 9.02
CA ILE A 37 10.72 -7.68 7.81
C ILE A 37 11.43 -6.36 8.11
N SER A 38 12.38 -5.96 7.28
CA SER A 38 13.11 -4.68 7.45
C SER A 38 12.49 -3.51 6.71
N SER A 39 11.67 -3.78 5.69
CA SER A 39 10.99 -2.74 4.92
C SER A 39 9.89 -2.08 5.75
N ARG A 40 9.64 -0.79 5.50
CA ARG A 40 8.66 0.01 6.25
C ARG A 40 7.89 0.91 5.29
N PRO A 41 6.59 1.16 5.52
CA PRO A 41 5.88 2.24 4.85
C PRO A 41 6.60 3.57 5.06
N ILE A 42 6.74 4.34 3.99
CA ILE A 42 7.31 5.68 4.02
C ILE A 42 6.14 6.67 3.94
N ASP A 43 6.09 7.59 4.90
CA ASP A 43 5.14 8.69 4.88
C ASP A 43 5.36 9.57 3.64
N SER A 44 4.26 9.96 2.99
CA SER A 44 4.32 10.83 1.82
C SER A 44 3.09 11.71 1.70
N GLU A 45 3.32 12.97 1.35
CA GLU A 45 2.28 13.90 0.94
C GLU A 45 1.74 13.61 -0.48
N TYR A 46 2.45 12.76 -1.25
CA TYR A 46 2.11 12.36 -2.60
C TYR A 46 1.43 10.99 -2.56
N SER A 47 0.11 10.94 -2.50
CA SER A 47 -0.65 9.69 -2.50
C SER A 47 -1.74 9.64 -3.56
N LEU A 48 -1.90 8.46 -4.16
CA LEU A 48 -3.12 8.07 -4.87
C LEU A 48 -3.86 7.10 -3.94
N ASN A 49 -5.03 7.49 -3.45
CA ASN A 49 -5.87 6.59 -2.67
C ASN A 49 -6.56 5.62 -3.62
N LEU A 50 -6.57 4.35 -3.24
CA LEU A 50 -6.95 3.22 -4.07
C LEU A 50 -8.14 2.53 -3.41
N LEU A 51 -9.24 2.41 -4.15
CA LEU A 51 -10.43 1.71 -3.69
C LEU A 51 -10.88 0.72 -4.77
N GLY A 52 -10.86 -0.56 -4.42
CA GLY A 52 -11.32 -1.66 -5.26
C GLY A 52 -12.53 -2.31 -4.63
N GLU A 53 -13.72 -1.92 -5.06
CA GLU A 53 -14.96 -2.48 -4.55
C GLU A 53 -15.35 -3.78 -5.29
N PRO A 54 -15.77 -4.84 -4.55
CA PRO A 54 -16.32 -6.04 -5.16
C PRO A 54 -17.54 -5.77 -6.06
N SER A 55 -18.32 -4.73 -5.74
CA SER A 55 -19.49 -4.27 -6.52
C SER A 55 -19.12 -3.86 -7.96
N GLU A 56 -17.89 -3.37 -8.16
CA GLU A 56 -17.32 -2.95 -9.44
C GLU A 56 -16.45 -4.03 -10.09
N ASN A 57 -16.48 -5.26 -9.56
CA ASN A 57 -15.58 -6.35 -9.94
C ASN A 57 -14.10 -5.96 -9.79
N GLN A 58 -13.79 -5.27 -8.69
CA GLN A 58 -12.47 -4.86 -8.27
C GLN A 58 -12.15 -5.51 -6.90
N GLY A 59 -10.94 -5.30 -6.41
CA GLY A 59 -10.41 -5.92 -5.20
C GLY A 59 -9.15 -6.71 -5.48
N PHE A 60 -8.77 -7.55 -4.52
CA PHE A 60 -7.68 -8.50 -4.68
C PHE A 60 -8.15 -9.92 -4.37
N THR A 61 -7.35 -10.87 -4.82
CA THR A 61 -7.58 -12.30 -4.69
C THR A 61 -6.40 -12.90 -3.95
N ALA A 62 -6.66 -13.60 -2.86
CA ALA A 62 -5.70 -14.48 -2.22
C ALA A 62 -6.11 -15.93 -2.47
N PHE A 63 -5.14 -16.82 -2.66
CA PHE A 63 -5.44 -18.20 -3.04
C PHE A 63 -4.36 -19.18 -2.59
N PHE A 64 -4.74 -20.44 -2.49
CA PHE A 64 -3.89 -21.52 -1.98
C PHE A 64 -4.27 -22.84 -2.64
N ASN A 65 -3.33 -23.77 -2.69
CA ASN A 65 -3.57 -25.10 -3.25
C ASN A 65 -4.61 -25.85 -2.41
N LEU A 66 -5.49 -26.65 -3.02
CA LEU A 66 -6.45 -27.46 -2.26
C LEU A 66 -5.86 -28.77 -1.72
N ASP A 67 -4.67 -29.18 -2.19
CA ASP A 67 -3.96 -30.34 -1.67
C ASP A 67 -3.14 -29.95 -0.42
N PRO A 68 -3.49 -30.43 0.79
CA PRO A 68 -2.79 -30.10 2.03
C PRO A 68 -1.36 -30.65 2.12
N SER A 69 -0.93 -31.47 1.17
CA SER A 69 0.45 -31.93 1.04
C SER A 69 1.29 -31.10 0.07
N ALA A 70 0.65 -30.17 -0.65
CA ALA A 70 1.35 -29.28 -1.56
C ALA A 70 2.12 -28.19 -0.77
N PRO A 71 3.30 -27.79 -1.26
CA PRO A 71 4.13 -26.77 -0.59
C PRO A 71 3.48 -25.38 -0.56
N ASP A 72 2.52 -25.14 -1.46
CA ASP A 72 1.77 -23.90 -1.63
C ASP A 72 0.31 -23.98 -1.11
N PHE A 73 0.04 -24.90 -0.17
CA PHE A 73 -1.23 -24.98 0.56
C PHE A 73 -1.45 -23.79 1.51
N GLY A 74 -0.38 -23.07 1.86
CA GLY A 74 -0.39 -22.06 2.92
C GLY A 74 -0.14 -22.67 4.30
N HIS A 75 -0.29 -21.85 5.34
CA HIS A 75 -0.07 -22.22 6.73
C HIS A 75 -1.28 -21.92 7.61
N THR A 76 -1.27 -22.50 8.80
CA THR A 76 -2.20 -22.12 9.87
C THR A 76 -1.51 -21.05 10.72
N ASP A 77 -2.24 -19.98 11.02
CA ASP A 77 -1.75 -18.90 11.88
C ASP A 77 -1.38 -19.48 13.26
N ILE A 78 -0.20 -19.12 13.77
CA ILE A 78 0.30 -19.63 15.08
C ILE A 78 0.56 -18.52 16.10
N SER A 79 0.38 -17.27 15.71
CA SER A 79 0.60 -16.10 16.55
C SER A 79 -0.33 -16.11 17.77
N LEU A 80 0.10 -15.49 18.87
CA LEU A 80 -0.73 -15.31 20.06
C LEU A 80 -2.06 -14.65 19.68
N ASN A 81 -3.17 -15.16 20.22
CA ASN A 81 -4.54 -14.71 19.95
C ASN A 81 -5.06 -14.97 18.52
N SER A 82 -4.23 -15.47 17.60
CA SER A 82 -4.74 -16.00 16.34
C SER A 82 -5.73 -17.14 16.58
N ARG A 83 -6.68 -17.29 15.66
CA ARG A 83 -7.72 -18.34 15.73
C ARG A 83 -7.26 -19.66 15.11
N GLY A 84 -6.04 -19.70 14.57
CA GLY A 84 -5.59 -20.77 13.69
C GLY A 84 -6.38 -20.79 12.39
N ASP A 85 -6.73 -19.62 11.87
CA ASP A 85 -7.29 -19.51 10.52
C ASP A 85 -6.19 -19.83 9.49
N GLY A 86 -6.60 -20.15 8.26
CA GLY A 86 -5.67 -20.52 7.19
C GLY A 86 -5.16 -19.28 6.46
N ALA A 87 -3.85 -19.12 6.38
CA ALA A 87 -3.18 -18.12 5.57
C ALA A 87 -3.08 -18.59 4.11
N PRO A 88 -3.63 -17.86 3.12
CA PRO A 88 -3.40 -18.17 1.73
C PRO A 88 -1.93 -17.95 1.36
N TYR A 89 -1.41 -18.71 0.39
CA TYR A 89 0.00 -18.64 0.00
C TYR A 89 0.28 -17.59 -1.09
N TYR A 90 -0.68 -17.31 -1.97
CA TYR A 90 -0.53 -16.35 -3.06
C TYR A 90 -1.52 -15.20 -2.96
N ASN A 91 -1.15 -14.04 -3.51
CA ASN A 91 -2.05 -12.94 -3.77
C ASN A 91 -1.87 -12.36 -5.18
N THR A 92 -2.92 -11.74 -5.69
CA THR A 92 -2.92 -10.99 -6.95
C THR A 92 -4.07 -9.99 -6.94
N GLY A 93 -4.00 -8.96 -7.76
CA GLY A 93 -5.17 -8.16 -8.09
C GLY A 93 -6.29 -9.00 -8.70
N ARG A 94 -7.56 -8.60 -8.53
CA ARG A 94 -8.71 -9.38 -9.02
C ARG A 94 -8.68 -9.69 -10.53
N GLN A 95 -8.06 -8.80 -11.31
CA GLN A 95 -7.82 -9.00 -12.75
C GLN A 95 -6.90 -10.18 -13.07
N GLY A 96 -6.07 -10.57 -12.11
CA GLY A 96 -5.17 -11.71 -12.22
C GLY A 96 -5.70 -13.01 -11.61
N SER A 97 -6.92 -13.00 -11.07
CA SER A 97 -7.51 -14.13 -10.33
C SER A 97 -7.50 -15.45 -11.13
N PRO A 98 -7.15 -16.60 -10.51
CA PRO A 98 -7.18 -17.91 -11.13
C PRO A 98 -8.60 -18.54 -11.19
N GLU A 99 -9.66 -17.75 -11.02
CA GLU A 99 -11.05 -18.19 -11.08
C GLU A 99 -11.44 -18.87 -12.41
N VAL A 100 -12.37 -19.83 -12.32
CA VAL A 100 -13.01 -20.46 -13.49
C VAL A 100 -14.53 -20.39 -13.32
N PRO A 101 -15.26 -19.65 -14.18
CA PRO A 101 -14.77 -18.82 -15.29
C PRO A 101 -13.90 -17.63 -14.80
N PRO A 102 -13.06 -17.02 -15.68
CA PRO A 102 -12.25 -15.86 -15.30
C PRO A 102 -13.10 -14.73 -14.72
N SER A 103 -12.56 -14.02 -13.72
CA SER A 103 -13.28 -12.94 -13.00
C SER A 103 -13.79 -11.85 -13.94
N GLY A 104 -13.10 -11.60 -15.06
CA GLY A 104 -13.40 -10.51 -15.98
C GLY A 104 -13.05 -9.13 -15.42
N ALA A 105 -12.39 -9.07 -14.27
CA ALA A 105 -11.90 -7.82 -13.69
C ALA A 105 -10.78 -7.25 -14.58
N THR A 106 -10.68 -5.92 -14.65
CA THR A 106 -9.68 -5.23 -15.49
C THR A 106 -8.58 -4.55 -14.68
N ARG A 107 -8.77 -4.43 -13.37
CA ARG A 107 -7.89 -3.76 -12.42
C ARG A 107 -8.17 -4.26 -11.00
N THR A 108 -7.26 -3.98 -10.09
CA THR A 108 -7.40 -4.22 -8.65
C THR A 108 -8.24 -3.13 -8.00
N SER A 109 -8.01 -1.88 -8.39
CA SER A 109 -8.72 -0.74 -7.80
C SER A 109 -8.77 0.42 -8.77
N SER A 110 -9.62 1.39 -8.45
CA SER A 110 -9.66 2.70 -9.09
C SER A 110 -9.09 3.74 -8.14
N VAL A 111 -8.47 4.78 -8.70
CA VAL A 111 -8.02 5.91 -7.89
C VAL A 111 -9.25 6.69 -7.41
N SER A 112 -9.44 6.74 -6.09
CA SER A 112 -10.57 7.42 -5.45
C SER A 112 -10.24 8.87 -5.08
N GLU A 113 -8.98 9.14 -4.73
CA GLU A 113 -8.49 10.47 -4.34
C GLU A 113 -7.02 10.64 -4.72
N ILE A 114 -6.61 11.90 -4.92
CA ILE A 114 -5.24 12.28 -5.28
C ILE A 114 -4.79 13.40 -4.35
N ALA A 115 -3.67 13.19 -3.65
CA ALA A 115 -3.01 14.18 -2.81
C ALA A 115 -1.55 14.38 -3.25
N GLY A 116 -1.05 15.62 -3.21
CA GLY A 116 0.35 15.93 -3.50
C GLY A 116 0.81 15.76 -4.96
N PHE A 117 -0.04 15.32 -5.90
CA PHE A 117 0.31 15.21 -7.33
C PHE A 117 -0.21 16.40 -8.17
N PRO A 118 0.42 17.60 -8.12
CA PRO A 118 -0.11 18.80 -8.77
C PRO A 118 -0.11 18.71 -10.30
N THR A 119 0.88 18.06 -10.91
CA THR A 119 0.99 17.97 -12.38
C THR A 119 -0.07 17.01 -12.91
N LEU A 120 -0.21 15.83 -12.30
CA LEU A 120 -1.26 14.87 -12.62
C LEU A 120 -2.65 15.47 -12.41
N ASN A 121 -2.90 16.05 -11.23
CA ASN A 121 -4.22 16.60 -10.89
C ASN A 121 -4.63 17.73 -11.86
N SER A 122 -3.68 18.61 -12.22
CA SER A 122 -3.91 19.64 -13.24
C SER A 122 -4.22 19.04 -14.60
N PHE A 123 -3.51 17.98 -15.00
CA PHE A 123 -3.76 17.30 -16.27
C PHE A 123 -5.17 16.69 -16.31
N LEU A 124 -5.58 15.96 -15.27
CA LEU A 124 -6.91 15.35 -15.17
C LEU A 124 -8.01 16.42 -15.19
N THR A 125 -7.85 17.47 -14.38
CA THR A 125 -8.83 18.56 -14.26
C THR A 125 -9.00 19.31 -15.58
N ASN A 126 -7.91 19.70 -16.24
CA ASN A 126 -7.94 20.47 -17.48
C ASN A 126 -8.55 19.68 -18.66
N ASN A 127 -8.55 18.35 -18.58
CA ASN A 127 -9.10 17.47 -19.59
C ASN A 127 -10.44 16.84 -19.18
N GLY A 128 -11.03 17.22 -18.04
CA GLY A 128 -12.32 16.71 -17.58
C GLY A 128 -12.33 15.21 -17.28
N ILE A 129 -11.20 14.65 -16.84
CA ILE A 129 -11.04 13.21 -16.58
C ILE A 129 -11.32 12.94 -15.10
N SER A 130 -12.19 11.98 -14.82
CA SER A 130 -12.41 11.49 -13.44
C SER A 130 -11.18 10.73 -12.94
N PHE A 131 -10.81 10.90 -11.67
CA PHE A 131 -9.72 10.14 -11.03
C PHE A 131 -9.94 8.64 -11.14
N SER A 132 -11.18 8.17 -11.03
CA SER A 132 -11.56 6.76 -11.20
C SER A 132 -11.26 6.18 -12.59
N SER A 133 -10.94 7.03 -13.58
CA SER A 133 -10.44 6.57 -14.88
C SER A 133 -9.03 5.99 -14.78
N LEU A 134 -8.27 6.35 -13.73
CA LEU A 134 -7.00 5.73 -13.39
C LEU A 134 -7.27 4.44 -12.61
N GLY A 135 -6.72 3.33 -13.10
CA GLY A 135 -6.78 2.03 -12.44
C GLY A 135 -5.42 1.65 -11.89
N PHE A 136 -5.42 0.91 -10.79
CA PHE A 136 -4.23 0.25 -10.23
C PHE A 136 -4.37 -1.25 -10.36
N GLY A 137 -3.26 -1.92 -10.64
CA GLY A 137 -3.19 -3.36 -10.76
C GLY A 137 -1.85 -3.91 -10.29
N PHE A 138 -1.88 -5.11 -9.73
CA PHE A 138 -0.71 -5.97 -9.55
C PHE A 138 -1.07 -7.42 -9.89
N GLY A 139 -0.13 -8.17 -10.44
CA GLY A 139 -0.34 -9.57 -10.83
C GLY A 139 0.52 -9.96 -12.03
N GLN A 140 0.10 -10.99 -12.77
CA GLN A 140 0.78 -11.44 -13.98
C GLN A 140 0.89 -10.35 -15.04
N ARG A 141 2.01 -10.35 -15.75
CA ARG A 141 2.16 -9.60 -17.00
C ARG A 141 1.17 -10.13 -18.03
N SER A 142 0.71 -9.25 -18.91
CA SER A 142 -0.37 -9.54 -19.87
C SER A 142 -0.10 -10.70 -20.84
N ASP A 143 1.17 -11.05 -21.07
CA ASP A 143 1.61 -12.14 -21.95
C ASP A 143 1.95 -13.43 -21.20
N ARG A 144 1.69 -13.48 -19.89
CA ARG A 144 2.05 -14.61 -19.02
C ARG A 144 0.82 -15.33 -18.49
N ASP A 145 0.94 -16.65 -18.41
CA ASP A 145 -0.03 -17.47 -17.70
C ASP A 145 0.12 -17.28 -16.20
N PHE A 146 -0.98 -17.31 -15.47
CA PHE A 146 -0.98 -17.12 -14.03
C PHE A 146 -0.17 -18.22 -13.30
N THR A 147 -0.03 -19.42 -13.87
CA THR A 147 0.83 -20.47 -13.29
C THR A 147 2.32 -20.17 -13.38
N ALA A 148 2.74 -19.30 -14.31
CA ALA A 148 4.13 -18.92 -14.49
C ALA A 148 4.58 -17.83 -13.50
N THR A 149 3.63 -17.10 -12.90
CA THR A 149 3.97 -16.06 -11.92
C THR A 149 4.38 -16.62 -10.57
N TRP A 150 4.10 -17.90 -10.33
CA TRP A 150 4.26 -18.49 -9.01
C TRP A 150 5.69 -18.87 -8.72
N ASN A 151 6.20 -18.32 -7.63
CA ASN A 151 7.34 -18.88 -6.96
C ASN A 151 6.84 -20.09 -6.16
N LEU A 152 6.79 -21.27 -6.80
CA LEU A 152 6.32 -22.56 -6.25
C LEU A 152 7.19 -23.10 -5.08
N GLY A 153 7.85 -22.21 -4.33
CA GLY A 153 8.58 -22.55 -3.13
C GLY A 153 7.69 -23.13 -2.03
N ASP A 154 8.31 -23.36 -0.88
CA ASP A 154 7.65 -23.90 0.31
C ASP A 154 7.24 -22.73 1.23
N ASP A 155 6.06 -22.78 1.84
CA ASP A 155 5.60 -21.79 2.85
C ASP A 155 6.28 -21.97 4.22
N ILE A 156 7.53 -21.53 4.35
CA ILE A 156 8.39 -21.89 5.48
C ILE A 156 8.43 -20.81 6.58
N LEU A 157 8.11 -21.22 7.80
CA LEU A 157 8.31 -20.41 9.01
C LEU A 157 9.79 -20.03 9.19
N GLY A 158 10.06 -18.75 9.33
CA GLY A 158 11.40 -18.17 9.42
C GLY A 158 12.04 -17.79 8.09
N GLN A 159 11.32 -17.97 6.97
CA GLN A 159 11.77 -17.58 5.62
C GLN A 159 10.69 -16.76 4.92
N ASP A 160 9.52 -17.36 4.67
CA ASP A 160 8.41 -16.76 3.92
C ASP A 160 7.40 -16.10 4.85
N TRP A 161 7.35 -16.54 6.10
CA TRP A 161 6.56 -15.92 7.16
C TRP A 161 7.20 -16.09 8.52
N PHE A 162 6.81 -15.27 9.48
CA PHE A 162 7.37 -15.20 10.83
C PHE A 162 6.23 -15.01 11.83
N ALA A 163 6.15 -15.94 12.78
CA ALA A 163 5.14 -15.93 13.83
C ALA A 163 5.71 -16.57 15.09
N SER A 164 5.10 -16.27 16.23
CA SER A 164 5.40 -16.93 17.49
C SER A 164 4.16 -17.00 18.37
N PRO A 165 3.91 -18.11 19.09
CA PRO A 165 2.85 -18.20 20.09
C PRO A 165 2.96 -17.18 21.23
N ASP A 166 4.09 -16.49 21.35
CA ASP A 166 4.36 -15.46 22.36
C ASP A 166 4.20 -14.01 21.81
N SER A 167 3.89 -13.84 20.52
CA SER A 167 3.72 -12.55 19.84
C SER A 167 2.34 -12.49 19.18
N THR A 168 1.64 -11.37 19.28
CA THR A 168 0.36 -11.15 18.57
C THR A 168 0.55 -10.83 17.10
N ILE A 169 1.79 -10.55 16.69
CA ILE A 169 2.14 -10.13 15.34
C ILE A 169 2.64 -11.32 14.52
N GLU A 170 2.09 -11.44 13.33
CA GLU A 170 2.54 -12.28 12.24
C GLU A 170 3.05 -11.43 11.08
N GLU A 171 4.19 -11.80 10.51
CA GLU A 171 4.81 -11.14 9.35
C GLU A 171 4.87 -12.13 8.18
N ARG A 172 4.33 -11.78 7.01
CA ARG A 172 4.29 -12.65 5.82
C ARG A 172 4.95 -11.95 4.62
N ILE A 173 5.61 -12.74 3.77
CA ILE A 173 6.27 -12.29 2.54
C ILE A 173 5.64 -13.04 1.36
N TYR A 174 4.81 -12.33 0.59
CA TYR A 174 4.25 -12.86 -0.64
C TYR A 174 5.22 -12.58 -1.80
N ALA A 175 6.00 -13.60 -2.15
CA ALA A 175 6.94 -13.57 -3.26
C ALA A 175 6.33 -14.17 -4.55
N ALA A 176 6.82 -13.72 -5.69
CA ALA A 176 6.45 -14.19 -7.03
C ALA A 176 7.67 -14.17 -7.96
N ASN A 177 7.55 -14.78 -9.14
CA ASN A 177 8.60 -14.74 -10.14
C ASN A 177 8.70 -13.32 -10.74
N PRO A 178 9.77 -12.56 -10.47
CA PRO A 178 9.84 -11.12 -10.77
C PRO A 178 9.74 -10.78 -12.26
N ASP A 179 10.10 -11.74 -13.12
CA ASP A 179 10.04 -11.59 -14.57
C ASP A 179 8.62 -11.75 -15.14
N ASP A 180 7.73 -12.39 -14.39
CA ASP A 180 6.38 -12.77 -14.85
C ASP A 180 5.28 -11.92 -14.22
N VAL A 181 5.57 -11.16 -13.16
CA VAL A 181 4.62 -10.24 -12.51
C VAL A 181 4.99 -8.78 -12.72
N GLU A 182 4.02 -7.91 -12.46
CA GLU A 182 4.21 -6.47 -12.37
C GLU A 182 3.16 -5.78 -11.49
N ILE A 183 3.55 -4.63 -10.98
CA ILE A 183 2.68 -3.59 -10.41
C ILE A 183 2.56 -2.48 -11.46
N PHE A 184 1.36 -1.95 -11.67
CA PHE A 184 1.11 -1.00 -12.75
C PHE A 184 -0.08 -0.06 -12.49
N LEU A 185 -0.08 1.05 -13.23
CA LEU A 185 -1.24 1.94 -13.35
C LEU A 185 -1.77 1.92 -14.79
N THR A 186 -3.08 2.01 -14.92
CA THR A 186 -3.81 2.10 -16.19
C THR A 186 -4.54 3.43 -16.31
N PHE A 187 -4.73 3.88 -17.54
CA PHE A 187 -5.77 4.84 -17.90
C PHE A 187 -6.85 4.09 -18.70
N SER A 188 -8.07 4.08 -18.15
CA SER A 188 -9.08 3.09 -18.54
C SER A 188 -8.46 1.68 -18.47
N THR A 189 -8.43 0.93 -19.57
CA THR A 189 -7.84 -0.42 -19.62
C THR A 189 -6.41 -0.43 -20.15
N THR A 190 -5.84 0.73 -20.51
CA THR A 190 -4.50 0.82 -21.11
C THR A 190 -3.47 1.04 -20.01
N LYS A 191 -2.49 0.14 -19.87
CA LYS A 191 -1.35 0.33 -18.97
C LYS A 191 -0.53 1.54 -19.41
N ILE A 192 -0.29 2.49 -18.50
CA ILE A 192 0.45 3.73 -18.79
C ILE A 192 1.78 3.83 -18.03
N VAL A 193 1.87 3.20 -16.85
CA VAL A 193 3.08 3.15 -16.03
C VAL A 193 3.23 1.74 -15.45
N SER A 194 4.45 1.22 -15.47
CA SER A 194 4.85 0.00 -14.77
C SER A 194 5.81 0.36 -13.65
N PHE A 195 5.62 -0.26 -12.50
CA PHE A 195 6.48 -0.15 -11.33
C PHE A 195 7.41 -1.37 -11.19
N GLY A 196 7.37 -2.31 -12.13
CA GLY A 196 8.11 -3.56 -12.01
C GLY A 196 7.54 -4.43 -10.89
N TYR A 197 8.40 -4.97 -10.04
CA TYR A 197 8.04 -5.93 -9.00
C TYR A 197 8.63 -5.55 -7.64
N SER A 198 7.88 -5.85 -6.59
CA SER A 198 8.32 -5.94 -5.20
C SER A 198 7.58 -7.11 -4.56
N ASP A 199 8.23 -7.79 -3.62
CA ASP A 199 7.51 -8.65 -2.69
C ASP A 199 6.43 -7.83 -1.96
N ILE A 200 5.31 -8.47 -1.62
CA ILE A 200 4.27 -7.86 -0.79
C ILE A 200 4.45 -8.38 0.63
N TYR A 201 4.76 -7.47 1.54
CA TYR A 201 4.84 -7.73 2.96
C TYR A 201 3.46 -7.56 3.56
N ALA A 202 2.94 -8.57 4.25
CA ALA A 202 1.71 -8.45 5.03
C ALA A 202 2.01 -8.63 6.52
N VAL A 203 1.28 -7.91 7.33
CA VAL A 203 1.39 -7.90 8.79
C VAL A 203 0.00 -8.04 9.36
N LEU A 204 -0.16 -9.00 10.25
CA LEU A 204 -1.40 -9.22 10.98
C LEU A 204 -1.08 -9.12 12.47
N ASP A 205 -1.75 -8.23 13.18
CA ASP A 205 -1.72 -8.14 14.64
C ASP A 205 -3.06 -8.57 15.20
N TYR A 206 -3.11 -9.75 15.82
CA TYR A 206 -4.35 -10.31 16.40
C TYR A 206 -4.74 -9.66 17.74
N GLY A 207 -4.02 -8.62 18.16
CA GLY A 207 -4.40 -7.79 19.29
C GLY A 207 -4.49 -8.54 20.63
N ALA A 208 -5.38 -8.09 21.52
CA ALA A 208 -5.39 -8.53 22.92
C ALA A 208 -6.18 -9.82 23.18
N THR A 209 -7.12 -10.17 22.29
CA THR A 209 -8.01 -11.33 22.42
C THR A 209 -8.21 -12.01 21.07
N THR A 210 -8.84 -13.18 21.04
CA THR A 210 -9.16 -13.89 19.79
C THR A 210 -10.33 -13.26 19.01
N SER A 211 -10.65 -11.97 19.21
CA SER A 211 -11.78 -11.29 18.58
C SER A 211 -11.34 -10.64 17.25
N LEU A 212 -12.08 -10.84 16.15
CA LEU A 212 -11.77 -10.18 14.85
C LEU A 212 -11.73 -8.65 14.95
N SER A 213 -12.44 -8.09 15.94
CA SER A 213 -12.42 -6.65 16.19
C SER A 213 -11.08 -6.13 16.68
N ASP A 214 -10.21 -7.02 17.14
CA ASP A 214 -8.88 -6.70 17.66
C ASP A 214 -7.82 -6.83 16.57
N ASP A 215 -8.16 -7.49 15.45
CA ASP A 215 -7.25 -7.77 14.35
C ASP A 215 -6.96 -6.50 13.55
N ILE A 216 -5.67 -6.25 13.30
CA ILE A 216 -5.19 -5.18 12.42
C ILE A 216 -4.39 -5.81 11.30
N ASP A 217 -4.84 -5.56 10.07
CA ASP A 217 -4.13 -5.97 8.86
C ASP A 217 -3.45 -4.76 8.21
N ALA A 218 -2.19 -4.94 7.85
CA ALA A 218 -1.44 -4.00 7.03
C ALA A 218 -0.64 -4.74 5.96
N ALA A 219 -0.44 -4.09 4.82
CA ALA A 219 0.44 -4.61 3.79
C ALA A 219 1.22 -3.49 3.10
N PHE A 220 2.44 -3.77 2.67
CA PHE A 220 3.28 -2.80 1.98
C PHE A 220 4.30 -3.48 1.07
N THR A 221 4.98 -2.68 0.28
CA THR A 221 6.02 -3.10 -0.66
C THR A 221 7.31 -2.36 -0.37
N ASP A 222 8.42 -2.78 -0.97
CA ASP A 222 9.59 -1.92 -1.08
C ASP A 222 9.34 -0.78 -2.07
N PRO A 223 10.03 0.38 -1.92
CA PRO A 223 10.01 1.43 -2.92
C PRO A 223 10.47 0.91 -4.29
N VAL A 224 9.60 1.02 -5.29
CA VAL A 224 9.84 0.57 -6.66
C VAL A 224 9.88 1.73 -7.65
N THR A 225 10.71 1.62 -8.68
CA THR A 225 10.88 2.68 -9.68
C THR A 225 9.72 2.68 -10.67
N ALA A 226 9.18 3.86 -10.95
CA ALA A 226 8.13 4.03 -11.95
C ALA A 226 8.70 4.24 -13.36
N THR A 227 8.19 3.50 -14.34
CA THR A 227 8.59 3.59 -15.75
C THR A 227 7.39 3.77 -16.66
N LYS A 228 7.49 4.68 -17.64
CA LYS A 228 6.44 4.89 -18.62
C LYS A 228 6.36 3.72 -19.59
N VAL A 229 5.15 3.30 -19.96
CA VAL A 229 4.95 2.35 -21.05
C VAL A 229 5.28 3.00 -22.40
N ALA A 230 5.96 2.27 -23.27
CA ALA A 230 6.30 2.76 -24.61
C ALA A 230 5.11 2.67 -25.58
N GLY A 231 5.07 3.55 -26.59
CA GLY A 231 4.08 3.48 -27.66
C GLY A 231 2.67 3.92 -27.27
N LEU A 232 2.52 4.66 -26.16
CA LEU A 232 1.26 5.29 -25.78
C LEU A 232 0.82 6.30 -26.82
N ASP A 233 -0.50 6.46 -26.98
CA ASP A 233 -1.04 7.58 -27.74
C ASP A 233 -0.64 8.91 -27.08
N PRO A 234 -0.65 10.05 -27.83
CA PRO A 234 -0.16 11.32 -27.30
C PRO A 234 -0.83 11.78 -26.01
N PHE A 235 -2.08 11.39 -25.77
CA PHE A 235 -2.82 11.78 -24.58
C PHE A 235 -2.41 10.93 -23.37
N ALA A 236 -2.41 9.60 -23.52
CA ALA A 236 -1.95 8.68 -22.48
C ALA A 236 -0.46 8.91 -22.15
N ASP A 237 0.35 9.26 -23.15
CA ASP A 237 1.76 9.62 -22.95
C ASP A 237 1.92 10.86 -22.07
N ALA A 238 1.16 11.92 -22.35
CA ALA A 238 1.20 13.15 -21.58
C ALA A 238 0.68 12.96 -20.15
N LEU A 239 -0.36 12.15 -19.96
CA LEU A 239 -0.87 11.75 -18.65
C LEU A 239 0.19 10.98 -17.84
N ALA A 240 0.86 10.00 -18.45
CA ALA A 240 1.92 9.25 -17.80
C ALA A 240 3.12 10.14 -17.44
N ASN A 241 3.51 11.07 -18.32
CA ASN A 241 4.57 12.04 -18.03
C ASN A 241 4.21 12.94 -16.85
N ALA A 242 2.95 13.39 -16.75
CA ALA A 242 2.48 14.22 -15.63
C ALA A 242 2.61 13.48 -14.28
N LEU A 243 2.19 12.22 -14.23
CA LEU A 243 2.38 11.35 -13.07
C LEU A 243 3.87 11.18 -12.73
N LEU A 244 4.71 10.81 -13.71
CA LEU A 244 6.12 10.53 -13.48
C LEU A 244 6.92 11.77 -13.06
N GLN A 245 6.51 12.96 -13.50
CA GLN A 245 7.10 14.22 -13.05
C GLN A 245 6.87 14.43 -11.55
N ASP A 246 5.65 14.17 -11.06
CA ASP A 246 5.33 14.28 -9.64
C ASP A 246 6.05 13.19 -8.82
N ILE A 247 6.11 11.95 -9.31
CA ILE A 247 6.91 10.86 -8.68
C ILE A 247 8.39 11.24 -8.59
N SER A 248 8.96 11.78 -9.68
CA SER A 248 10.35 12.26 -9.68
C SER A 248 10.58 13.39 -8.68
N THR A 249 9.57 14.25 -8.46
CA THR A 249 9.63 15.33 -7.47
C THR A 249 9.61 14.79 -6.04
N ALA A 250 8.86 13.72 -5.79
CA ALA A 250 8.76 13.03 -4.51
C ALA A 250 9.96 12.08 -4.19
N GLY A 251 10.92 11.96 -5.11
CA GLY A 251 12.16 11.20 -4.88
C GLY A 251 12.33 9.94 -5.74
N GLY A 252 11.42 9.71 -6.70
CA GLY A 252 11.65 8.85 -7.85
C GLY A 252 11.18 7.39 -7.73
N ALA A 253 10.60 7.00 -6.60
CA ALA A 253 10.00 5.68 -6.40
C ALA A 253 8.53 5.78 -5.98
N ALA A 254 7.84 4.65 -5.98
CA ALA A 254 6.51 4.50 -5.45
C ALA A 254 6.44 3.29 -4.52
N GLN A 255 5.54 3.33 -3.55
CA GLN A 255 5.32 2.27 -2.58
C GLN A 255 3.81 2.06 -2.43
N ILE A 256 3.36 0.82 -2.48
CA ILE A 256 1.99 0.46 -2.11
C ILE A 256 1.94 0.31 -0.59
N VAL A 257 0.91 0.89 0.03
CA VAL A 257 0.64 0.75 1.46
C VAL A 257 -0.87 0.55 1.67
N VAL A 258 -1.22 -0.51 2.38
CA VAL A 258 -2.55 -0.88 2.85
C VAL A 258 -2.49 -0.86 4.38
N GLU A 259 -3.37 -0.11 5.01
CA GLU A 259 -3.48 0.02 6.47
C GLU A 259 -4.96 -0.06 6.85
N ASP A 260 -5.24 -0.71 7.97
CA ASP A 260 -6.54 -0.64 8.65
C ASP A 260 -7.73 -1.08 7.79
N THR A 261 -7.56 -2.12 6.98
CA THR A 261 -8.73 -2.80 6.43
C THR A 261 -9.38 -3.56 7.56
N ALA A 262 -10.51 -3.04 8.08
CA ALA A 262 -11.40 -3.86 8.90
C ALA A 262 -11.56 -5.22 8.20
N VAL A 263 -11.38 -6.33 8.92
CA VAL A 263 -11.45 -7.68 8.36
C VAL A 263 -12.79 -7.85 7.66
N GLU A 264 -12.82 -7.69 6.33
CA GLU A 264 -14.02 -7.91 5.54
C GLU A 264 -14.11 -9.39 5.19
N GLU A 265 -15.30 -9.97 5.34
CA GLU A 265 -15.55 -11.35 4.93
C GLU A 265 -15.36 -11.48 3.42
N GLY A 266 -14.23 -12.07 3.03
CA GLY A 266 -13.96 -12.41 1.65
C GLY A 266 -14.94 -13.46 1.13
N THR A 267 -15.20 -13.44 -0.17
CA THR A 267 -15.97 -14.52 -0.80
C THR A 267 -15.06 -15.69 -1.14
N PHE A 268 -15.47 -16.91 -0.75
CA PHE A 268 -14.74 -18.13 -1.08
C PHE A 268 -15.28 -18.77 -2.36
N THR A 269 -14.38 -19.16 -3.25
CA THR A 269 -14.66 -19.95 -4.45
C THR A 269 -13.52 -20.93 -4.72
N ILE A 270 -13.72 -21.84 -5.67
CA ILE A 270 -12.72 -22.81 -6.12
C ILE A 270 -12.51 -22.65 -7.62
N GLY A 271 -11.26 -22.61 -8.06
CA GLY A 271 -10.91 -22.49 -9.47
C GLY A 271 -9.52 -23.03 -9.76
N ASN A 272 -9.34 -23.71 -10.89
CA ASN A 272 -8.04 -24.24 -11.34
C ASN A 272 -7.27 -25.10 -10.32
N GLY A 273 -7.96 -25.72 -9.35
CA GLY A 273 -7.32 -26.52 -8.28
C GLY A 273 -6.98 -25.74 -7.01
N PHE A 274 -7.36 -24.46 -6.94
CA PHE A 274 -7.09 -23.57 -5.81
C PHE A 274 -8.35 -23.21 -5.04
N GLY A 275 -8.20 -23.05 -3.73
CA GLY A 275 -9.13 -22.29 -2.90
C GLY A 275 -8.85 -20.80 -3.11
N ILE A 276 -9.89 -20.01 -3.36
CA ILE A 276 -9.79 -18.62 -3.77
C ILE A 276 -10.63 -17.77 -2.84
N LEU A 277 -10.01 -16.75 -2.25
CA LEU A 277 -10.62 -15.76 -1.38
C LEU A 277 -10.53 -14.39 -2.06
N ASN A 278 -11.67 -13.72 -2.18
CA ASN A 278 -11.74 -12.41 -2.82
C ASN A 278 -12.14 -11.33 -1.81
N PHE A 279 -11.35 -10.26 -1.77
CA PHE A 279 -11.47 -9.19 -0.79
C PHE A 279 -11.56 -7.83 -1.48
N GLN A 280 -12.16 -6.86 -0.79
CA GLN A 280 -12.02 -5.45 -1.16
C GLN A 280 -10.55 -5.04 -1.09
N PHE A 281 -10.14 -4.09 -1.94
CA PHE A 281 -8.83 -3.46 -1.83
C PHE A 281 -8.98 -2.01 -1.35
N VAL A 282 -8.38 -1.67 -0.23
CA VAL A 282 -8.29 -0.29 0.26
C VAL A 282 -6.85 0.01 0.58
N GLY A 283 -6.27 1.02 -0.05
CA GLY A 283 -4.87 1.35 0.17
C GLY A 283 -4.44 2.62 -0.52
N SER A 284 -3.14 2.79 -0.65
CA SER A 284 -2.54 3.95 -1.30
C SER A 284 -1.31 3.56 -2.11
N LEU A 285 -1.12 4.22 -3.24
CA LEU A 285 0.17 4.28 -3.92
C LEU A 285 0.83 5.61 -3.56
N ARG A 286 1.90 5.54 -2.77
CA ARG A 286 2.65 6.70 -2.27
C ARG A 286 3.88 6.93 -3.14
N ALA A 287 4.12 8.16 -3.60
CA ALA A 287 5.41 8.48 -4.22
C ALA A 287 6.42 8.81 -3.13
N VAL A 288 7.58 8.16 -3.15
CA VAL A 288 8.55 8.15 -2.05
C VAL A 288 9.99 8.25 -2.58
N PRO A 289 10.96 8.60 -1.73
CA PRO A 289 12.36 8.54 -2.10
C PRO A 289 12.79 7.13 -2.52
N SER A 290 13.53 7.05 -3.63
CA SER A 290 14.15 5.81 -4.14
C SER A 290 15.28 5.26 -3.26
N ALA A 291 15.66 5.97 -2.20
CA ALA A 291 16.64 5.48 -1.25
C ALA A 291 16.01 4.34 -0.43
N THR A 292 16.50 3.12 -0.66
CA THR A 292 16.46 2.00 0.30
C THR A 292 16.61 2.53 1.71
N VAL A 293 15.71 2.10 2.61
CA VAL A 293 15.73 2.20 4.08
C VAL A 293 16.86 3.10 4.59
N PRO A 294 16.59 4.24 5.26
CA PRO A 294 17.67 5.04 5.81
C PRO A 294 18.57 4.12 6.63
N GLU A 295 19.81 3.90 6.17
CA GLU A 295 20.83 3.34 7.03
C GLU A 295 20.73 4.12 8.34
N PRO A 296 20.70 3.46 9.52
CA PRO A 296 20.59 4.17 10.79
C PRO A 296 21.67 5.22 10.80
N THR A 297 21.27 6.48 10.63
CA THR A 297 22.18 7.46 10.04
C THR A 297 23.38 7.61 10.94
N SER A 298 24.54 7.15 10.46
CA SER A 298 25.84 7.40 11.08
C SER A 298 26.11 8.91 11.23
N ALA A 299 25.34 9.76 10.53
CA ALA A 299 25.27 11.19 10.73
C ALA A 299 24.74 11.63 12.13
N LEU A 300 23.77 10.93 12.73
CA LEU A 300 23.35 11.18 14.12
C LEU A 300 24.46 10.77 15.11
N GLY A 301 25.20 9.71 14.81
CA GLY A 301 26.38 9.28 15.58
C GLY A 301 27.52 10.32 15.56
N ILE A 302 27.76 10.96 14.41
CA ILE A 302 28.77 12.01 14.26
C ILE A 302 28.34 13.32 14.93
N LEU A 303 27.05 13.68 14.88
CA LEU A 303 26.51 14.85 15.61
C LEU A 303 26.58 14.65 17.14
N MET A 304 26.32 13.44 17.64
CA MET A 304 26.49 13.10 19.06
C MET A 304 27.96 13.14 19.51
N LEU A 305 28.90 12.69 18.67
CA LEU A 305 30.35 12.83 18.94
C LEU A 305 30.80 14.30 18.92
N GLY A 306 30.25 15.13 18.03
CA GLY A 306 30.50 16.57 17.99
C GLY A 306 29.98 17.30 19.24
N ALA A 307 28.78 16.96 19.72
CA ALA A 307 28.20 17.51 20.94
C ALA A 307 28.96 17.09 22.20
N LEU A 308 29.40 15.81 22.30
CA LEU A 308 30.21 15.33 23.42
C LEU A 308 31.62 15.93 23.43
N GLY A 309 32.22 16.17 22.25
CA GLY A 309 33.49 16.88 22.11
C GLY A 309 33.42 18.35 22.56
N ALA A 310 32.34 19.05 22.21
CA ALA A 310 32.11 20.44 22.63
C ALA A 310 31.88 20.57 24.15
N VAL A 311 31.12 19.64 24.75
CA VAL A 311 30.87 19.62 26.20
C VAL A 311 32.15 19.29 26.99
N SER A 312 33.01 18.41 26.48
CA SER A 312 34.30 18.08 27.10
C SER A 312 35.28 19.27 27.07
N HIS A 313 35.33 20.03 25.96
CA HIS A 313 36.15 21.24 25.87
C HIS A 313 35.67 22.38 26.78
N LEU A 314 34.35 22.56 26.93
CA LEU A 314 33.78 23.55 27.83
C LEU A 314 34.04 23.22 29.31
N LYS A 315 33.98 21.94 29.71
CA LYS A 315 34.36 21.51 31.08
C LYS A 315 35.85 21.72 31.36
N LYS A 316 36.73 21.47 30.38
CA LYS A 316 38.19 21.64 30.53
C LYS A 316 38.61 23.12 30.60
N GLN A 317 37.90 24.03 29.93
CA GLN A 317 38.12 25.48 30.07
C GLN A 317 37.62 26.04 31.40
N LYS A 318 36.52 25.51 31.95
CA LYS A 318 36.01 25.92 33.28
C LYS A 318 36.98 25.55 34.42
N ASN A 319 37.62 24.38 34.34
CA ASN A 319 38.61 23.95 35.33
C ASN A 319 39.99 24.63 35.22
N LYS A 320 40.32 25.27 34.08
CA LYS A 320 41.55 26.06 33.93
C LYS A 320 41.40 27.54 34.28
N ARG A 321 40.17 28.03 34.46
CA ARG A 321 39.88 29.41 34.92
C ARG A 321 39.55 29.50 36.41
N GLY A 322 39.55 28.37 37.12
CA GLY A 322 39.36 28.28 38.57
C GLY A 322 40.62 27.88 39.33
N ALA A 323 41.80 28.06 38.74
CA ALA A 323 43.11 27.93 39.38
C ALA A 323 43.85 29.27 39.29
#